data_AF-A0AAV6VJ32-F1
#
_entry.id   AF-A0AAV6VJ32-F1
#
_cell.length_a   1.000
_cell.length_b   1.000
_cell.length_c   1.000
_cell.angle_alpha   90.00
_cell.angle_beta   90.00
_cell.angle_gamma   90.00
#
_symmetry.space_group_name_H-M   'P 1'
#
loop_
_entity.id
_entity.type
_entity.pdbx_description
1 polymer ?
#
loop_
_entity_poly.entity_id
_entity_poly.type
_entity_poly.pdbx_seq_one_letter_code
_entity_poly.pdbx_strand_id
1 'polypeptide(L)'
;MPYMKCEPLKWRKNAKTVQNERALRNENKERKNSDVTRGTAYSRFCERISFVKYIFLILIIPPVLNYASLKRESAILMPLEGEQVDMGWGQKMFIHCLGEGVPTIILDAPTGGTSDIWFFVQQHLSKFSKVCVYDRAGLGYSDLPFVNEMRTPDKAENRKFVSQVATLEQMTCDLHHLVTNGKPLPRPFILVGSETGGLIARHYALTYPSDVSDIVLLNPFVEDLFRRQSEDWNNHWNMDVLPYLQSLQLFAYSGFPRIFALLGYLKPQLFGDDVPQEVEMRQLSHLCNPSHMSAVFHEHLLLNTSFMQMDEVWQAKPFPKNVSVTVINSRKFEKIPTILQKAWQQSQLHLRQFLHPTSKHFLFDGSFSQLYVEPATITNTVQQLVYKWRISHDVLPTVHTFREQETLME
;
A
#
# COMPACT_ATOMS: atom_id res chain seq x y z
N MET A 1 56.12 -34.86 -97.00
CA MET A 1 55.67 -33.45 -96.99
C MET A 1 54.82 -33.20 -98.24
N PRO A 2 53.80 -32.31 -98.26
CA PRO A 2 53.42 -31.33 -97.24
C PRO A 2 51.91 -31.27 -96.87
N TYR A 3 51.69 -30.44 -95.85
CA TYR A 3 50.50 -29.89 -95.18
C TYR A 3 49.40 -29.26 -96.06
N MET A 4 48.16 -29.24 -95.54
CA MET A 4 47.21 -28.13 -95.76
C MET A 4 46.31 -27.88 -94.53
N LYS A 5 46.08 -26.59 -94.24
CA LYS A 5 45.57 -25.97 -93.00
C LYS A 5 44.05 -26.10 -92.78
N CYS A 6 43.66 -26.04 -91.51
CA CYS A 6 42.29 -25.75 -91.04
C CYS A 6 41.90 -24.27 -91.21
N GLU A 7 40.62 -24.01 -91.50
CA GLU A 7 39.89 -22.80 -91.09
C GLU A 7 38.58 -23.20 -90.35
N PRO A 8 38.21 -22.56 -89.23
CA PRO A 8 36.97 -22.86 -88.53
C PRO A 8 35.79 -22.03 -89.08
N LEU A 9 34.68 -22.71 -89.39
CA LEU A 9 33.41 -22.10 -89.75
C LEU A 9 32.83 -21.27 -88.58
N LYS A 10 32.75 -19.95 -88.77
CA LYS A 10 31.99 -19.04 -87.89
C LYS A 10 30.50 -19.15 -88.17
N TRP A 11 29.75 -19.74 -87.24
CA TRP A 11 28.29 -19.68 -87.22
C TRP A 11 27.81 -18.28 -86.79
N ARG A 12 27.27 -17.49 -87.72
CA ARG A 12 26.54 -16.24 -87.39
C ARG A 12 25.15 -16.61 -86.86
N LYS A 13 24.94 -16.53 -85.55
CA LYS A 13 23.58 -16.52 -84.97
C LYS A 13 22.83 -15.29 -85.48
N ASN A 14 21.61 -15.49 -85.98
CA ASN A 14 20.72 -14.43 -86.45
C ASN A 14 20.44 -13.41 -85.32
N ALA A 15 20.57 -12.11 -85.61
CA ALA A 15 20.44 -11.04 -84.62
C ALA A 15 19.07 -11.04 -83.90
N LYS A 16 17.99 -11.46 -84.59
CA LYS A 16 16.65 -11.61 -84.01
C LYS A 16 16.56 -12.69 -82.93
N THR A 17 17.31 -13.78 -83.08
CA THR A 17 17.30 -14.90 -82.12
C THR A 17 18.02 -14.51 -80.82
N VAL A 18 19.12 -13.76 -80.92
CA VAL A 18 19.87 -13.24 -79.77
C VAL A 18 19.06 -12.20 -78.98
N GLN A 19 18.24 -11.40 -79.67
CA GLN A 19 17.42 -10.38 -79.03
C GLN A 19 16.23 -11.00 -78.27
N ASN A 20 15.59 -12.03 -78.83
CA ASN A 20 14.52 -12.79 -78.14
C ASN A 20 15.04 -13.57 -76.92
N GLU A 21 16.22 -14.21 -77.02
CA GLU A 21 16.85 -14.89 -75.87
C GLU A 21 17.18 -13.92 -74.73
N ARG A 22 17.60 -12.68 -75.05
CA ARG A 22 17.85 -11.63 -74.05
C ARG A 22 16.56 -11.13 -73.40
N ALA A 23 15.49 -10.95 -74.17
CA ALA A 23 14.19 -10.52 -73.64
C ALA A 23 13.61 -11.56 -72.66
N LEU A 24 13.57 -12.84 -73.05
CA LEU A 24 13.15 -13.95 -72.19
C LEU A 24 14.01 -14.09 -70.93
N ARG A 25 15.32 -13.84 -71.03
CA ARG A 25 16.23 -13.88 -69.88
C ARG A 25 15.99 -12.71 -68.92
N ASN A 26 15.62 -11.54 -69.43
CA ASN A 26 15.29 -10.37 -68.62
C ASN A 26 13.95 -10.55 -67.90
N GLU A 27 12.90 -11.03 -68.58
CA GLU A 27 11.60 -11.33 -67.96
C GLU A 27 11.72 -12.38 -66.86
N ASN A 28 12.50 -13.45 -67.08
CA ASN A 28 12.75 -14.47 -66.05
C ASN A 28 13.54 -13.92 -64.86
N LYS A 29 14.42 -12.94 -65.07
CA LYS A 29 15.18 -12.27 -64.01
C LYS A 29 14.29 -11.33 -63.20
N GLU A 30 13.39 -10.60 -63.87
CA GLU A 30 12.40 -9.75 -63.22
C GLU A 30 11.37 -10.57 -62.42
N ARG A 31 10.86 -11.68 -62.96
CA ARG A 31 9.99 -12.61 -62.21
C ARG A 31 10.68 -13.17 -60.97
N LYS A 32 11.91 -13.68 -61.11
CA LYS A 32 12.70 -14.15 -59.95
C LYS A 32 12.92 -13.06 -58.91
N ASN A 33 13.26 -11.83 -59.32
CA ASN A 33 13.41 -10.72 -58.39
C ASN A 33 12.09 -10.34 -57.70
N SER A 34 10.96 -10.40 -58.42
CA SER A 34 9.62 -10.14 -57.86
C SER A 34 9.18 -11.21 -56.86
N ASP A 35 9.45 -12.48 -57.11
CA ASP A 35 9.14 -13.59 -56.20
C ASP A 35 10.03 -13.55 -54.94
N VAL A 36 11.31 -13.20 -55.09
CA VAL A 36 12.23 -13.01 -53.96
C VAL A 36 11.83 -11.80 -53.11
N THR A 37 11.42 -10.68 -53.72
CA THR A 37 10.92 -9.52 -52.97
C THR A 37 9.57 -9.79 -52.29
N ARG A 38 8.68 -10.56 -52.91
CA ARG A 38 7.40 -10.97 -52.32
C ARG A 38 7.58 -11.98 -51.17
N GLY A 39 8.50 -12.94 -51.31
CA GLY A 39 8.86 -13.90 -50.26
C GLY A 39 9.55 -13.24 -49.06
N THR A 40 10.43 -12.25 -49.29
CA THR A 40 11.07 -11.49 -48.21
C THR A 40 10.10 -10.55 -47.50
N ALA A 41 9.15 -9.94 -48.20
CA ALA A 41 8.09 -9.15 -47.58
C ALA A 41 7.14 -10.02 -46.73
N TYR A 42 6.77 -11.21 -47.22
CA TYR A 42 5.95 -12.17 -46.49
C TYR A 42 6.66 -12.73 -45.25
N SER A 43 7.95 -13.07 -45.34
CA SER A 43 8.76 -13.51 -44.18
C SER A 43 8.84 -12.42 -43.10
N ARG A 44 9.14 -11.17 -43.48
CA ARG A 44 9.17 -10.04 -42.53
C ARG A 44 7.80 -9.75 -41.92
N PHE A 45 6.71 -9.96 -42.66
CA PHE A 45 5.34 -9.84 -42.15
C PHE A 45 5.00 -10.96 -41.15
N CYS A 46 5.35 -12.21 -41.45
CA CYS A 46 5.19 -13.34 -40.54
C CYS A 46 6.05 -13.20 -39.27
N GLU A 47 7.29 -12.73 -39.38
CA GLU A 47 8.17 -12.41 -38.25
C GLU A 47 7.58 -11.29 -37.38
N ARG A 48 7.05 -10.23 -37.98
CA ARG A 48 6.37 -9.14 -37.24
C ARG A 48 5.12 -9.63 -36.51
N ILE A 49 4.30 -10.47 -37.15
CA ILE A 49 3.15 -11.11 -36.50
C ILE A 49 3.61 -12.02 -35.35
N SER A 50 4.71 -12.75 -35.52
CA SER A 50 5.31 -13.60 -34.48
C SER A 50 5.78 -12.75 -33.28
N PHE A 51 6.48 -11.64 -33.54
CA PHE A 51 6.94 -10.71 -32.52
C PHE A 51 5.79 -10.06 -31.73
N VAL A 52 4.73 -9.63 -32.41
CA VAL A 52 3.52 -9.07 -31.78
C VAL A 52 2.83 -10.10 -30.88
N LYS A 53 2.80 -11.38 -31.28
CA LYS A 53 2.27 -12.47 -30.43
C LYS A 53 3.07 -12.60 -29.14
N TYR A 54 4.39 -12.57 -29.19
CA TYR A 54 5.22 -12.66 -27.98
C TYR A 54 5.05 -11.44 -27.08
N ILE A 55 4.94 -10.23 -27.64
CA ILE A 55 4.62 -9.03 -26.85
C ILE A 55 3.28 -9.20 -26.14
N PHE A 56 2.25 -9.66 -26.86
CA PHE A 56 0.92 -9.88 -26.28
C PHE A 56 0.95 -10.91 -25.16
N LEU A 57 1.69 -12.01 -25.34
CA LEU A 57 1.88 -13.03 -24.30
C LEU A 57 2.61 -12.45 -23.08
N ILE A 58 3.68 -11.68 -23.28
CA ILE A 58 4.43 -11.03 -22.20
C ILE A 58 3.58 -9.99 -21.46
N LEU A 59 2.64 -9.33 -22.14
CA LEU A 59 1.76 -8.34 -21.50
C LEU A 59 0.57 -8.96 -20.75
N ILE A 60 0.10 -10.15 -21.15
CA ILE A 60 -1.12 -10.75 -20.56
C ILE A 60 -0.83 -11.85 -19.55
N ILE A 61 0.20 -12.67 -19.79
CA ILE A 61 0.49 -13.80 -18.92
C ILE A 61 0.84 -13.32 -17.49
N PRO A 62 1.74 -12.34 -17.28
CA PRO A 62 2.10 -11.94 -15.93
C PRO A 62 0.94 -11.37 -15.12
N PRO A 63 0.06 -10.47 -15.64
CA PRO A 63 -1.12 -10.03 -14.91
C PRO A 63 -2.09 -11.17 -14.56
N VAL A 64 -2.34 -12.10 -15.48
CA VAL A 64 -3.26 -13.24 -15.26
C VAL A 64 -2.70 -14.18 -14.20
N LEU A 65 -1.41 -14.51 -14.26
CA LEU A 65 -0.76 -15.34 -13.24
C LEU A 65 -0.71 -14.63 -11.89
N ASN A 66 -0.44 -13.32 -11.86
CA ASN A 66 -0.46 -12.55 -10.63
C ASN A 66 -1.86 -12.55 -10.01
N TYR A 67 -2.91 -12.32 -10.79
CA TYR A 67 -4.30 -12.39 -10.32
C TYR A 67 -4.65 -13.77 -9.74
N ALA A 68 -4.28 -14.85 -10.43
CA ALA A 68 -4.49 -16.21 -9.95
C ALA A 68 -3.72 -16.48 -8.64
N SER A 69 -2.48 -15.99 -8.54
CA SER A 69 -1.65 -16.10 -7.33
C SER A 69 -2.28 -15.34 -6.16
N LEU A 70 -2.70 -14.09 -6.37
CA LEU A 70 -3.34 -13.26 -5.35
C LEU A 70 -4.62 -13.90 -4.81
N LYS A 71 -5.46 -14.47 -5.68
CA LYS A 71 -6.66 -15.20 -5.26
C LYS A 71 -6.35 -16.38 -4.35
N ARG A 72 -5.28 -17.13 -4.67
CA ARG A 72 -4.84 -18.28 -3.86
C ARG A 72 -4.19 -17.83 -2.55
N GLU A 73 -3.30 -16.85 -2.61
CA GLU A 73 -2.60 -16.29 -1.45
C GLU A 73 -3.57 -15.67 -0.44
N SER A 74 -4.60 -14.98 -0.92
CA SER A 74 -5.62 -14.42 -0.03
C SER A 74 -6.33 -15.48 0.82
N ALA A 75 -6.45 -16.70 0.34
CA ALA A 75 -7.07 -17.80 1.08
C ALA A 75 -6.10 -18.52 2.04
N ILE A 76 -4.80 -18.46 1.76
CA ILE A 76 -3.77 -19.21 2.51
C ILE A 76 -3.07 -18.33 3.55
N LEU A 77 -2.83 -17.06 3.23
CA LEU A 77 -2.01 -16.17 4.05
C LEU A 77 -2.83 -15.34 5.05
N MET A 78 -4.16 -15.27 4.89
CA MET A 78 -5.04 -14.55 5.81
C MET A 78 -4.84 -15.08 7.25
N PRO A 79 -4.62 -14.19 8.24
CA PRO A 79 -4.46 -14.63 9.63
C PRO A 79 -5.64 -15.49 10.10
N LEU A 80 -5.37 -16.54 10.88
CA LEU A 80 -6.38 -17.53 11.29
C LEU A 80 -7.58 -16.91 12.04
N GLU A 81 -7.33 -15.92 12.90
CA GLU A 81 -8.38 -15.19 13.65
C GLU A 81 -8.79 -13.88 12.93
N GLY A 82 -8.26 -13.64 11.73
CA GLY A 82 -8.57 -12.49 10.90
C GLY A 82 -9.82 -12.75 10.07
N GLU A 83 -10.68 -11.74 9.93
CA GLU A 83 -11.91 -11.87 9.16
C GLU A 83 -12.23 -10.62 8.34
N GLN A 84 -12.94 -10.83 7.24
CA GLN A 84 -13.51 -9.77 6.40
C GLN A 84 -14.96 -9.51 6.81
N VAL A 85 -15.19 -8.40 7.50
CA VAL A 85 -16.49 -7.98 8.02
C VAL A 85 -17.23 -7.19 6.94
N ASP A 86 -18.48 -7.59 6.64
CA ASP A 86 -19.34 -6.84 5.73
C ASP A 86 -19.80 -5.54 6.38
N MET A 87 -19.53 -4.42 5.72
CA MET A 87 -19.93 -3.09 6.18
C MET A 87 -21.43 -2.81 5.92
N GLY A 88 -22.11 -3.67 5.15
CA GLY A 88 -23.55 -3.58 4.88
C GLY A 88 -23.90 -3.01 3.51
N TRP A 89 -22.97 -2.30 2.85
CA TRP A 89 -23.14 -1.75 1.50
C TRP A 89 -22.42 -2.53 0.40
N GLY A 90 -21.96 -3.76 0.69
CA GLY A 90 -21.27 -4.62 -0.27
C GLY A 90 -19.74 -4.44 -0.29
N GLN A 91 -19.19 -3.75 0.71
CA GLN A 91 -17.75 -3.63 0.95
C GLN A 91 -17.40 -4.44 2.20
N LYS A 92 -16.31 -5.20 2.16
CA LYS A 92 -15.77 -5.85 3.35
C LYS A 92 -14.50 -5.17 3.85
N MET A 93 -14.36 -5.09 5.16
CA MET A 93 -13.14 -4.61 5.82
C MET A 93 -12.52 -5.71 6.66
N PHE A 94 -11.21 -5.83 6.58
CA PHE A 94 -10.44 -6.78 7.35
C PHE A 94 -10.22 -6.28 8.78
N ILE A 95 -10.45 -7.15 9.75
CA ILE A 95 -10.09 -6.95 11.15
C ILE A 95 -9.58 -8.25 11.76
N HIS A 96 -8.54 -8.16 12.57
CA HIS A 96 -7.94 -9.27 13.29
C HIS A 96 -7.77 -8.88 14.75
N CYS A 97 -8.43 -9.60 15.66
CA CYS A 97 -8.41 -9.31 17.09
C CYS A 97 -7.82 -10.49 17.84
N LEU A 98 -6.86 -10.21 18.72
CA LEU A 98 -6.26 -11.19 19.63
C LEU A 98 -6.50 -10.79 21.08
N GLY A 99 -6.53 -11.77 21.98
CA GLY A 99 -6.67 -11.52 23.40
C GLY A 99 -8.08 -11.08 23.83
N GLU A 100 -8.22 -10.84 25.13
CA GLU A 100 -9.51 -10.56 25.76
C GLU A 100 -9.38 -9.47 26.83
N GLY A 101 -10.52 -8.93 27.26
CA GLY A 101 -10.59 -7.90 28.28
C GLY A 101 -10.74 -6.47 27.73
N VAL A 102 -10.77 -5.52 28.67
CA VAL A 102 -10.95 -4.08 28.41
C VAL A 102 -9.86 -3.25 29.13
N PRO A 103 -9.53 -2.05 28.64
CA PRO A 103 -10.00 -1.39 27.41
C PRO A 103 -9.59 -2.13 26.14
N THR A 104 -10.39 -2.08 25.07
CA THR A 104 -9.99 -2.66 23.79
C THR A 104 -8.96 -1.76 23.12
N ILE A 105 -7.84 -2.32 22.68
CA ILE A 105 -6.80 -1.59 21.97
C ILE A 105 -7.06 -1.75 20.47
N ILE A 106 -7.09 -0.65 19.73
CA ILE A 106 -7.20 -0.66 18.27
C ILE A 106 -5.93 -0.05 17.68
N LEU A 107 -5.26 -0.79 16.81
CA LEU A 107 -4.01 -0.40 16.17
C LEU A 107 -4.26 -0.02 14.70
N ASP A 108 -3.88 1.20 14.33
CA ASP A 108 -4.10 1.77 13.00
C ASP A 108 -2.77 2.06 12.29
N ALA A 109 -2.57 1.42 11.14
CA ALA A 109 -1.31 1.39 10.41
C ALA A 109 -0.89 2.78 9.85
N PRO A 110 0.40 2.95 9.49
CA PRO A 110 0.87 4.12 8.76
C PRO A 110 0.18 4.33 7.41
N THR A 111 0.42 5.47 6.78
CA THR A 111 -0.11 5.82 5.45
C THR A 111 0.26 4.77 4.40
N GLY A 112 -0.73 4.22 3.70
CA GLY A 112 -0.58 3.12 2.75
C GLY A 112 -0.15 1.78 3.36
N GLY A 113 0.02 1.69 4.67
CA GLY A 113 0.43 0.47 5.37
C GLY A 113 -0.74 -0.49 5.62
N THR A 114 -0.40 -1.75 5.92
CA THR A 114 -1.37 -2.77 6.35
C THR A 114 -1.22 -3.08 7.84
N SER A 115 -2.21 -3.79 8.38
CA SER A 115 -2.26 -4.32 9.73
C SER A 115 -1.02 -5.14 10.14
N ASP A 116 -0.31 -5.76 9.18
CA ASP A 116 0.90 -6.56 9.44
C ASP A 116 2.03 -5.79 10.15
N ILE A 117 2.13 -4.47 9.95
CA ILE A 117 3.13 -3.62 10.61
C ILE A 117 3.07 -3.72 12.14
N TRP A 118 1.90 -4.10 12.67
CA TRP A 118 1.64 -4.23 14.10
C TRP A 118 1.89 -5.62 14.66
N PHE A 119 2.41 -6.57 13.88
CA PHE A 119 2.52 -7.98 14.28
C PHE A 119 3.09 -8.16 15.69
N PHE A 120 4.29 -7.63 15.98
CA PHE A 120 4.93 -7.80 17.29
C PHE A 120 4.19 -7.05 18.41
N VAL A 121 3.66 -5.86 18.11
CA VAL A 121 2.89 -5.04 19.07
C VAL A 121 1.61 -5.76 19.47
N GLN A 122 0.86 -6.30 18.50
CA GLN A 122 -0.39 -7.02 18.72
C GLN A 122 -0.15 -8.28 19.54
N GLN A 123 0.85 -9.08 19.18
CA GLN A 123 1.20 -10.32 19.90
C GLN A 123 1.60 -10.07 21.36
N HIS A 124 2.27 -8.96 21.63
CA HIS A 124 2.66 -8.61 22.99
C HIS A 124 1.46 -8.11 23.80
N LEU A 125 0.69 -7.16 23.26
CA LEU A 125 -0.41 -6.52 23.97
C LEU A 125 -1.63 -7.44 24.18
N SER A 126 -1.82 -8.44 23.33
CA SER A 126 -2.94 -9.40 23.41
C SER A 126 -2.93 -10.23 24.70
N LYS A 127 -1.78 -10.32 25.36
CA LYS A 127 -1.64 -10.95 26.69
C LYS A 127 -2.31 -10.15 27.81
N PHE A 128 -2.55 -8.86 27.58
CA PHE A 128 -3.01 -7.92 28.59
C PHE A 128 -4.44 -7.44 28.37
N SER A 129 -4.83 -7.24 27.11
CA SER A 129 -6.17 -6.78 26.74
C SER A 129 -6.55 -7.31 25.37
N LYS A 130 -7.80 -7.10 24.95
CA LYS A 130 -8.21 -7.33 23.57
C LYS A 130 -7.51 -6.32 22.66
N VAL A 131 -6.83 -6.79 21.62
CA VAL A 131 -6.10 -5.95 20.65
C VAL A 131 -6.53 -6.28 19.24
N CYS A 132 -7.12 -5.29 18.56
CA CYS A 132 -7.55 -5.39 17.18
C CYS A 132 -6.66 -4.57 16.26
N VAL A 133 -6.22 -5.18 15.16
CA VAL A 133 -5.65 -4.52 14.00
C VAL A 133 -6.67 -4.58 12.87
N TYR A 134 -6.67 -3.59 11.98
CA TYR A 134 -7.58 -3.57 10.84
C TYR A 134 -6.89 -2.98 9.61
N ASP A 135 -7.39 -3.29 8.42
CA ASP A 135 -6.92 -2.65 7.18
C ASP A 135 -7.94 -1.62 6.71
N ARG A 136 -7.50 -0.40 6.40
CA ARG A 136 -8.37 0.63 5.83
C ARG A 136 -8.86 0.21 4.43
N ALA A 137 -9.94 0.83 3.96
CA ALA A 137 -10.58 0.49 2.69
C ALA A 137 -9.57 0.37 1.52
N GLY A 138 -9.60 -0.76 0.83
CA GLY A 138 -8.69 -1.09 -0.28
C GLY A 138 -7.27 -1.48 0.10
N LEU A 139 -6.85 -1.36 1.37
CA LEU A 139 -5.53 -1.81 1.84
C LEU A 139 -5.60 -3.26 2.34
N GLY A 140 -4.46 -3.94 2.35
CA GLY A 140 -4.32 -5.31 2.87
C GLY A 140 -5.38 -6.28 2.33
N TYR A 141 -6.22 -6.77 3.23
CA TYR A 141 -7.35 -7.66 2.96
C TYR A 141 -8.71 -6.96 2.89
N SER A 142 -8.77 -5.63 3.00
CA SER A 142 -10.00 -4.85 2.85
C SER A 142 -10.33 -4.61 1.38
N ASP A 143 -11.61 -4.65 1.05
CA ASP A 143 -12.08 -4.39 -0.30
C ASP A 143 -11.87 -2.92 -0.68
N LEU A 144 -11.43 -2.70 -1.91
CA LEU A 144 -11.46 -1.37 -2.53
C LEU A 144 -12.90 -1.14 -3.03
N PRO A 145 -13.63 -0.13 -2.53
CA PRO A 145 -15.01 0.08 -2.93
C PRO A 145 -15.10 0.51 -4.39
N PHE A 146 -15.89 -0.23 -5.18
CA PHE A 146 -16.16 0.07 -6.59
C PHE A 146 -17.61 0.50 -6.81
N VAL A 147 -17.79 1.53 -7.65
CA VAL A 147 -19.10 2.17 -7.96
C VAL A 147 -20.19 1.17 -8.38
N ASN A 148 -19.80 0.09 -9.07
CA ASN A 148 -20.72 -0.91 -9.63
C ASN A 148 -21.05 -2.05 -8.66
N GLU A 149 -20.32 -2.19 -7.55
CA GLU A 149 -20.50 -3.27 -6.57
C GLU A 149 -21.24 -2.79 -5.31
N MET A 150 -21.41 -1.47 -5.15
CA MET A 150 -22.18 -0.90 -4.06
C MET A 150 -23.69 -1.14 -4.21
N ARG A 151 -24.33 -1.58 -3.12
CA ARG A 151 -25.77 -1.86 -3.05
C ARG A 151 -26.67 -0.63 -3.02
N THR A 152 -26.08 0.57 -2.99
CA THR A 152 -26.80 1.85 -2.96
C THR A 152 -27.37 2.19 -4.35
N PRO A 153 -28.64 2.64 -4.43
CA PRO A 153 -29.36 2.81 -5.69
C PRO A 153 -28.89 3.99 -6.54
N ASP A 154 -28.20 4.98 -5.96
CA ASP A 154 -27.74 6.17 -6.69
C ASP A 154 -26.26 6.09 -7.11
N LYS A 155 -26.02 5.97 -8.42
CA LYS A 155 -24.67 5.95 -9.00
C LYS A 155 -23.90 7.26 -8.81
N ALA A 156 -24.56 8.39 -8.64
CA ALA A 156 -23.91 9.67 -8.40
C ALA A 156 -23.36 9.75 -6.96
N GLU A 157 -24.14 9.30 -5.98
CA GLU A 157 -23.67 9.16 -4.60
C GLU A 157 -22.56 8.13 -4.49
N ASN A 158 -22.65 7.00 -5.20
CA ASN A 158 -21.59 5.98 -5.21
C ASN A 158 -20.27 6.53 -5.77
N ARG A 159 -20.32 7.37 -6.81
CA ARG A 159 -19.11 8.02 -7.35
C ARG A 159 -18.49 8.99 -6.35
N LYS A 160 -19.32 9.78 -5.64
CA LYS A 160 -18.85 10.67 -4.59
C LYS A 160 -18.21 9.89 -3.45
N PHE A 161 -18.84 8.80 -3.02
CA PHE A 161 -18.30 7.89 -2.02
C PHE A 161 -16.93 7.31 -2.45
N VAL A 162 -16.83 6.72 -3.66
CA VAL A 162 -15.55 6.20 -4.19
C VAL A 162 -14.46 7.28 -4.27
N SER A 163 -14.83 8.52 -4.57
CA SER A 163 -13.86 9.64 -4.63
C SER A 163 -13.34 10.08 -3.26
N GLN A 164 -13.99 9.69 -2.16
CA GLN A 164 -13.69 10.12 -0.79
C GLN A 164 -13.17 9.00 0.13
N VAL A 165 -13.01 7.79 -0.39
CA VAL A 165 -12.70 6.56 0.38
C VAL A 165 -11.49 6.71 1.29
N ALA A 166 -10.46 7.43 0.82
CA ALA A 166 -9.22 7.61 1.56
C ALA A 166 -9.10 8.98 2.25
N THR A 167 -10.23 9.64 2.51
CA THR A 167 -10.27 10.90 3.30
C THR A 167 -10.44 10.59 4.79
N LEU A 168 -9.98 11.50 5.65
CA LEU A 168 -10.00 11.33 7.11
C LEU A 168 -11.39 11.05 7.67
N GLU A 169 -12.39 11.81 7.23
CA GLU A 169 -13.78 11.63 7.67
C GLU A 169 -14.29 10.24 7.30
N GLN A 170 -14.05 9.80 6.06
CA GLN A 170 -14.50 8.49 5.60
C GLN A 170 -13.77 7.36 6.34
N MET A 171 -12.45 7.43 6.47
CA MET A 171 -11.67 6.43 7.21
C MET A 171 -12.09 6.34 8.69
N THR A 172 -12.43 7.48 9.31
CA THR A 172 -12.97 7.50 10.68
C THR A 172 -14.37 6.89 10.75
N CYS A 173 -15.22 7.19 9.77
CA CYS A 173 -16.57 6.62 9.69
C CYS A 173 -16.51 5.10 9.49
N ASP A 174 -15.66 4.64 8.59
CA ASP A 174 -15.39 3.22 8.32
C ASP A 174 -14.93 2.51 9.59
N LEU A 175 -13.93 3.06 10.30
CA LEU A 175 -13.48 2.50 11.57
C LEU A 175 -14.61 2.46 12.60
N HIS A 176 -15.37 3.55 12.76
CA HIS A 176 -16.47 3.59 13.72
C HIS A 176 -17.53 2.54 13.39
N HIS A 177 -17.95 2.44 12.13
CA HIS A 177 -18.92 1.44 11.70
C HIS A 177 -18.40 0.01 11.89
N LEU A 178 -17.14 -0.24 11.55
CA LEU A 178 -16.48 -1.53 11.70
C LEU A 178 -16.53 -2.02 13.15
N VAL A 179 -16.24 -1.15 14.12
CA VAL A 179 -16.14 -1.55 15.55
C VAL A 179 -17.45 -1.41 16.34
N THR A 180 -18.51 -0.87 15.73
CA THR A 180 -19.81 -0.68 16.40
C THR A 180 -20.92 -1.53 15.80
N ASN A 181 -20.96 -1.67 14.49
CA ASN A 181 -22.01 -2.40 13.78
C ASN A 181 -21.49 -3.68 13.14
N GLY A 182 -20.33 -3.61 12.46
CA GLY A 182 -19.77 -4.76 11.73
C GLY A 182 -19.29 -5.87 12.68
N LYS A 183 -18.31 -5.54 13.52
CA LYS A 183 -17.78 -6.38 14.60
C LYS A 183 -17.80 -5.56 15.90
N PRO A 184 -18.92 -5.54 16.64
CA PRO A 184 -19.05 -4.74 17.86
C PRO A 184 -17.94 -5.08 18.87
N LEU A 185 -17.12 -4.08 19.23
CA LEU A 185 -16.03 -4.22 20.21
C LEU A 185 -16.39 -3.56 21.54
N PRO A 186 -15.91 -4.10 22.68
CA PRO A 186 -16.19 -3.51 23.98
C PRO A 186 -15.41 -2.22 24.20
N ARG A 187 -16.12 -1.18 24.63
CA ARG A 187 -15.59 0.14 24.96
C ARG A 187 -15.10 0.19 26.42
N PRO A 188 -14.23 1.16 26.78
CA PRO A 188 -13.63 2.17 25.91
C PRO A 188 -12.47 1.63 25.07
N PHE A 189 -12.09 2.42 24.08
CA PHE A 189 -10.97 2.15 23.19
C PHE A 189 -9.72 2.91 23.62
N ILE A 190 -8.57 2.23 23.49
CA ILE A 190 -7.26 2.88 23.38
C ILE A 190 -6.88 2.83 21.89
N LEU A 191 -6.85 3.99 21.22
CA LEU A 191 -6.49 4.07 19.81
C LEU A 191 -5.00 4.32 19.67
N VAL A 192 -4.28 3.42 19.01
CA VAL A 192 -2.85 3.54 18.73
C VAL A 192 -2.68 3.69 17.23
N GLY A 193 -2.25 4.86 16.77
CA GLY A 193 -2.19 5.17 15.35
C GLY A 193 -0.84 5.73 14.95
N SER A 194 -0.33 5.31 13.78
CA SER A 194 0.89 5.89 13.21
C SER A 194 0.64 6.71 11.95
N GLU A 195 1.36 7.81 11.78
CA GLU A 195 1.20 8.73 10.63
C GLU A 195 -0.29 9.09 10.42
N THR A 196 -0.89 8.66 9.30
CA THR A 196 -2.33 8.83 9.00
C THR A 196 -3.24 8.10 9.99
N GLY A 197 -2.86 6.92 10.50
CA GLY A 197 -3.59 6.27 11.59
C GLY A 197 -3.63 7.12 12.87
N GLY A 198 -2.59 7.92 13.11
CA GLY A 198 -2.58 8.89 14.20
C GLY A 198 -3.55 10.06 13.96
N LEU A 199 -3.68 10.51 12.70
CA LEU A 199 -4.65 11.52 12.31
C LEU A 199 -6.09 11.00 12.51
N ILE A 200 -6.36 9.75 12.10
CA ILE A 200 -7.64 9.06 12.31
C ILE A 200 -7.96 8.95 13.81
N ALA A 201 -7.01 8.51 14.64
CA ALA A 201 -7.21 8.41 16.09
C ALA A 201 -7.60 9.77 16.73
N ARG A 202 -6.96 10.87 16.31
CA ARG A 202 -7.31 12.22 16.77
C ARG A 202 -8.72 12.61 16.35
N HIS A 203 -9.06 12.40 15.08
CA HIS A 203 -10.38 12.72 14.54
C HIS A 203 -11.50 11.88 15.16
N TYR A 204 -11.24 10.58 15.38
CA TYR A 204 -12.15 9.68 16.08
C TYR A 204 -12.40 10.15 17.51
N ALA A 205 -11.36 10.47 18.28
CA ALA A 205 -11.51 10.95 19.65
C ALA A 205 -12.30 12.27 19.73
N LEU A 206 -12.11 13.17 18.76
CA LEU A 206 -12.91 14.39 18.66
C LEU A 206 -14.38 14.08 18.35
N THR A 207 -14.64 13.14 17.46
CA THR A 207 -15.99 12.83 16.95
C THR A 207 -16.80 11.97 17.92
N TYR A 208 -16.17 10.96 18.53
CA TYR A 208 -16.76 9.97 19.43
C TYR A 208 -16.02 9.92 20.78
N PRO A 209 -15.97 11.04 21.54
CA PRO A 209 -15.18 11.13 22.78
C PRO A 209 -15.66 10.22 23.91
N SER A 210 -16.87 9.65 23.81
CA SER A 210 -17.39 8.65 24.75
C SER A 210 -16.81 7.25 24.53
N ASP A 211 -16.30 6.99 23.32
CA ASP A 211 -15.87 5.66 22.91
C ASP A 211 -14.39 5.43 23.22
N VAL A 212 -13.63 6.48 23.50
CA VAL A 212 -12.17 6.48 23.63
C VAL A 212 -11.75 6.93 25.02
N SER A 213 -10.85 6.19 25.67
CA SER A 213 -10.19 6.63 26.91
C SER A 213 -8.86 7.32 26.63
N ASP A 214 -8.09 6.80 25.68
CA ASP A 214 -6.73 7.25 25.41
C ASP A 214 -6.39 7.13 23.92
N ILE A 215 -5.53 8.03 23.44
CA ILE A 215 -4.88 7.91 22.14
C ILE A 215 -3.36 7.90 22.26
N VAL A 216 -2.71 7.04 21.48
CA VAL A 216 -1.25 6.93 21.37
C VAL A 216 -0.86 7.17 19.92
N LEU A 217 -0.10 8.23 19.68
CA LEU A 217 0.22 8.73 18.34
C LEU A 217 1.69 8.48 18.02
N LEU A 218 1.98 7.64 17.03
CA LEU A 218 3.34 7.31 16.62
C LEU A 218 3.74 8.08 15.36
N ASN A 219 4.70 8.99 15.47
CA ASN A 219 5.12 9.84 14.34
C ASN A 219 3.90 10.42 13.58
N PRO A 220 2.93 11.05 14.26
CA PRO A 220 1.67 11.44 13.62
C PRO A 220 1.91 12.49 12.55
N PHE A 221 1.12 12.38 11.48
CA PHE A 221 1.00 13.44 10.50
C PHE A 221 0.16 14.59 11.08
N VAL A 222 0.62 15.81 10.84
CA VAL A 222 0.06 17.04 11.42
C VAL A 222 -0.12 18.09 10.35
N GLU A 223 -1.16 18.90 10.51
CA GLU A 223 -1.67 19.82 9.49
C GLU A 223 -0.62 20.87 9.08
N ASP A 224 0.22 21.28 10.05
CA ASP A 224 1.25 22.30 9.85
C ASP A 224 2.29 21.88 8.80
N LEU A 225 2.52 20.57 8.61
CA LEU A 225 3.46 20.00 7.64
C LEU A 225 3.14 20.42 6.20
N PHE A 226 1.86 20.68 5.89
CA PHE A 226 1.39 21.11 4.57
C PHE A 226 1.00 22.60 4.51
N ARG A 227 1.02 23.31 5.65
CA ARG A 227 0.46 24.67 5.80
C ARG A 227 1.51 25.78 5.92
N ARG A 228 2.62 25.58 6.64
CA ARG A 228 3.60 26.66 6.93
C ARG A 228 5.03 26.21 6.62
N GLN A 229 5.70 26.93 5.72
CA GLN A 229 7.12 26.76 5.32
C GLN A 229 7.49 25.53 4.49
N SER A 230 6.56 24.96 3.73
CA SER A 230 6.78 23.63 3.16
C SER A 230 6.76 23.60 1.63
N GLU A 231 7.29 24.62 0.95
CA GLU A 231 7.58 24.49 -0.49
C GLU A 231 8.40 23.20 -0.72
N ASP A 232 9.44 22.96 0.07
CA ASP A 232 10.26 21.75 -0.06
C ASP A 232 9.46 20.46 0.22
N TRP A 233 8.59 20.45 1.24
CA TRP A 233 7.77 19.28 1.56
C TRP A 233 6.70 19.03 0.49
N ASN A 234 5.94 20.06 0.13
CA ASN A 234 4.89 19.98 -0.88
C ASN A 234 5.49 19.66 -2.25
N ASN A 235 6.66 20.21 -2.58
CA ASN A 235 7.38 19.86 -3.81
C ASN A 235 7.81 18.39 -3.76
N HIS A 236 8.44 17.93 -2.68
CA HIS A 236 8.82 16.52 -2.56
C HIS A 236 7.60 15.59 -2.64
N TRP A 237 6.51 15.94 -1.96
CA TRP A 237 5.28 15.15 -1.98
C TRP A 237 4.68 15.09 -3.38
N ASN A 238 4.51 16.23 -4.05
CA ASN A 238 3.83 16.31 -5.35
C ASN A 238 4.71 15.89 -6.53
N MET A 239 6.03 16.10 -6.45
CA MET A 239 6.96 15.86 -7.57
C MET A 239 7.72 14.53 -7.43
N ASP A 240 7.96 14.05 -6.21
CA ASP A 240 8.70 12.80 -5.99
C ASP A 240 7.77 11.68 -5.52
N VAL A 241 7.04 11.87 -4.42
CA VAL A 241 6.25 10.80 -3.78
C VAL A 241 5.04 10.38 -4.62
N LEU A 242 4.17 11.32 -5.01
CA LEU A 242 2.96 10.99 -5.74
C LEU A 242 3.23 10.36 -7.12
N PRO A 243 4.15 10.89 -7.97
CA PRO A 243 4.44 10.27 -9.26
C PRO A 243 5.11 8.90 -9.12
N TYR A 244 5.95 8.71 -8.08
CA TYR A 244 6.53 7.40 -7.77
C TYR A 244 5.44 6.38 -7.41
N LEU A 245 4.53 6.72 -6.49
CA LEU A 245 3.42 5.85 -6.09
C LEU A 245 2.47 5.56 -7.24
N GLN A 246 2.17 6.56 -8.08
CA GLN A 246 1.37 6.37 -9.29
C GLN A 246 2.06 5.39 -10.26
N SER A 247 3.38 5.49 -10.41
CA SER A 247 4.17 4.56 -11.22
C SER A 247 4.12 3.14 -10.65
N LEU A 248 4.22 2.97 -9.33
CA LEU A 248 4.06 1.67 -8.68
C LEU A 248 2.66 1.10 -8.84
N GLN A 249 1.62 1.92 -8.73
CA GLN A 249 0.23 1.52 -8.97
C GLN A 249 0.06 0.98 -10.40
N LEU A 250 0.54 1.71 -11.40
CA LEU A 250 0.48 1.26 -12.80
C LEU A 250 1.32 0.00 -13.03
N PHE A 251 2.49 -0.09 -12.39
CA PHE A 251 3.36 -1.25 -12.47
C PHE A 251 2.73 -2.49 -11.83
N ALA A 252 1.94 -2.35 -10.76
CA ALA A 252 1.19 -3.45 -10.15
C ALA A 252 0.24 -4.14 -11.13
N TYR A 253 -0.43 -3.39 -12.01
CA TYR A 253 -1.32 -3.97 -13.04
C TYR A 253 -0.58 -4.82 -14.08
N SER A 254 0.74 -4.64 -14.24
CA SER A 254 1.53 -5.44 -15.17
C SER A 254 1.82 -6.85 -14.67
N GLY A 255 1.62 -7.15 -13.37
CA GLY A 255 2.02 -8.42 -12.76
C GLY A 255 3.54 -8.62 -12.61
N PHE A 256 4.38 -7.74 -13.16
CA PHE A 256 5.83 -7.81 -12.99
C PHE A 256 6.32 -7.68 -11.54
N PRO A 257 5.70 -6.89 -10.63
CA PRO A 257 6.10 -6.89 -9.22
C PRO A 257 6.23 -8.29 -8.63
N ARG A 258 5.36 -9.23 -9.03
CA ARG A 258 5.46 -10.63 -8.60
C ARG A 258 6.80 -11.27 -8.98
N ILE A 259 7.27 -11.03 -10.20
CA ILE A 259 8.56 -11.55 -10.67
C ILE A 259 9.69 -10.94 -9.84
N PHE A 260 9.64 -9.64 -9.56
CA PHE A 260 10.62 -8.97 -8.71
C PHE A 260 10.57 -9.48 -7.26
N ALA A 261 9.40 -9.79 -6.70
CA ALA A 261 9.26 -10.43 -5.40
C ALA A 261 9.92 -11.81 -5.38
N LEU A 262 9.65 -12.65 -6.39
CA LEU A 262 10.23 -13.99 -6.49
C LEU A 262 11.76 -13.98 -6.68
N LEU A 263 12.29 -12.93 -7.31
CA LEU A 263 13.73 -12.71 -7.47
C LEU A 263 14.40 -12.06 -6.23
N GLY A 264 13.62 -11.69 -5.20
CA GLY A 264 14.13 -11.04 -3.99
C GLY A 264 14.47 -9.56 -4.16
N TYR A 265 13.98 -8.90 -5.21
CA TYR A 265 14.19 -7.46 -5.45
C TYR A 265 13.16 -6.57 -4.74
N LEU A 266 11.99 -7.11 -4.38
CA LEU A 266 11.03 -6.41 -3.52
C LEU A 266 11.30 -6.78 -2.06
N LYS A 267 11.32 -5.77 -1.20
CA LYS A 267 11.46 -5.93 0.24
C LYS A 267 10.18 -5.47 0.93
N PRO A 268 9.63 -6.26 1.86
CA PRO A 268 8.48 -5.83 2.66
C PRO A 268 8.91 -4.75 3.69
N GLN A 269 7.92 -4.14 4.35
CA GLN A 269 8.19 -3.08 5.33
C GLN A 269 8.77 -3.65 6.64
N LEU A 270 8.18 -4.73 7.14
CA LEU A 270 8.78 -5.59 8.16
C LEU A 270 9.50 -6.75 7.49
N PHE A 271 10.80 -6.85 7.73
CA PHE A 271 11.66 -7.94 7.25
C PHE A 271 12.79 -8.21 8.25
N GLY A 272 13.31 -9.44 8.26
CA GLY A 272 14.44 -9.82 9.11
C GLY A 272 14.24 -11.18 9.77
N ASP A 273 15.30 -11.72 10.38
CA ASP A 273 15.31 -13.10 10.90
C ASP A 273 14.23 -13.36 11.98
N ASP A 274 13.82 -12.33 12.70
CA ASP A 274 12.79 -12.41 13.75
C ASP A 274 11.35 -12.28 13.21
N VAL A 275 11.16 -11.89 11.95
CA VAL A 275 9.84 -11.70 11.34
C VAL A 275 9.35 -13.04 10.78
N PRO A 276 8.16 -13.52 11.16
CA PRO A 276 7.64 -14.76 10.59
C PRO A 276 7.49 -14.66 9.08
N GLN A 277 7.92 -15.70 8.37
CA GLN A 277 7.90 -15.75 6.91
C GLN A 277 6.51 -15.47 6.32
N GLU A 278 5.44 -15.89 7.01
CA GLU A 278 4.06 -15.61 6.59
C GLU A 278 3.75 -14.11 6.56
N VAL A 279 4.25 -13.33 7.52
CA VAL A 279 4.09 -11.87 7.59
C VAL A 279 4.85 -11.19 6.46
N GLU A 280 6.06 -11.65 6.14
CA GLU A 280 6.83 -11.15 5.00
C GLU A 280 6.11 -11.45 3.67
N MET A 281 5.64 -12.69 3.50
CA MET A 281 4.93 -13.12 2.29
C MET A 281 3.60 -12.39 2.10
N ARG A 282 2.87 -12.09 3.17
CA ARG A 282 1.67 -11.24 3.12
C ARG A 282 1.97 -9.85 2.60
N GLN A 283 2.96 -9.17 3.17
CA GLN A 283 3.35 -7.84 2.75
C GLN A 283 3.79 -7.81 1.27
N LEU A 284 4.58 -8.81 0.83
CA LEU A 284 4.96 -8.94 -0.57
C LEU A 284 3.75 -9.20 -1.50
N SER A 285 2.78 -10.00 -1.04
CA SER A 285 1.53 -10.24 -1.76
C SER A 285 0.74 -8.93 -1.95
N HIS A 286 0.64 -8.10 -0.90
CA HIS A 286 -0.02 -6.79 -0.97
C HIS A 286 0.68 -5.84 -1.94
N LEU A 287 2.02 -5.79 -1.97
CA LEU A 287 2.78 -4.99 -2.95
C LEU A 287 2.55 -5.45 -4.40
N CYS A 288 2.16 -6.70 -4.62
CA CYS A 288 1.80 -7.24 -5.93
C CYS A 288 0.32 -7.02 -6.30
N ASN A 289 -0.51 -6.52 -5.38
CA ASN A 289 -1.95 -6.35 -5.57
C ASN A 289 -2.26 -4.95 -6.15
N PRO A 290 -2.81 -4.86 -7.39
CA PRO A 290 -3.14 -3.57 -7.99
C PRO A 290 -4.17 -2.75 -7.21
N SER A 291 -5.16 -3.41 -6.58
CA SER A 291 -6.17 -2.73 -5.77
C SER A 291 -5.54 -2.10 -4.52
N HIS A 292 -4.64 -2.84 -3.86
CA HIS A 292 -3.87 -2.34 -2.73
C HIS A 292 -3.04 -1.12 -3.12
N MET A 293 -2.25 -1.22 -4.19
CA MET A 293 -1.42 -0.11 -4.64
C MET A 293 -2.24 1.10 -5.11
N SER A 294 -3.46 0.88 -5.60
CA SER A 294 -4.41 1.95 -5.91
C SER A 294 -4.88 2.68 -4.65
N ALA A 295 -5.21 1.94 -3.58
CA ALA A 295 -5.58 2.52 -2.29
C ALA A 295 -4.42 3.28 -1.65
N VAL A 296 -3.19 2.72 -1.70
CA VAL A 296 -1.97 3.39 -1.25
C VAL A 296 -1.82 4.74 -1.94
N PHE A 297 -1.89 4.78 -3.27
CA PHE A 297 -1.79 6.03 -4.02
C PHE A 297 -2.90 7.04 -3.64
N HIS A 298 -4.15 6.58 -3.55
CA HIS A 298 -5.28 7.46 -3.22
C HIS A 298 -5.18 8.05 -1.81
N GLU A 299 -4.71 7.29 -0.82
CA GLU A 299 -4.51 7.79 0.54
C GLU A 299 -3.45 8.89 0.58
N HIS A 300 -2.35 8.72 -0.17
CA HIS A 300 -1.32 9.76 -0.26
C HIS A 300 -1.78 10.99 -1.03
N LEU A 301 -2.57 10.80 -2.10
CA LEU A 301 -3.13 11.88 -2.93
C LEU A 301 -4.10 12.75 -2.13
N LEU A 302 -4.96 12.13 -1.32
CA LEU A 302 -6.02 12.81 -0.57
C LEU A 302 -5.59 13.29 0.83
N LEU A 303 -4.33 13.11 1.20
CA LEU A 303 -3.82 13.48 2.51
C LEU A 303 -4.00 14.98 2.82
N ASN A 304 -3.86 15.85 1.81
CA ASN A 304 -4.11 17.28 2.00
C ASN A 304 -5.59 17.58 2.36
N THR A 305 -6.54 16.89 1.70
CA THR A 305 -7.95 16.96 2.05
C THR A 305 -8.21 16.48 3.48
N SER A 306 -7.54 15.40 3.89
CA SER A 306 -7.60 14.89 5.27
C SER A 306 -7.13 15.91 6.31
N PHE A 307 -6.08 16.71 6.03
CA PHE A 307 -5.69 17.78 6.95
C PHE A 307 -6.69 18.95 6.99
N MET A 308 -7.30 19.28 5.86
CA MET A 308 -8.36 20.30 5.83
C MET A 308 -9.54 19.87 6.71
N GLN A 309 -9.99 18.62 6.58
CA GLN A 309 -11.05 18.04 7.43
C GLN A 309 -10.68 18.10 8.92
N MET A 310 -9.44 17.75 9.27
CA MET A 310 -9.00 17.79 10.68
C MET A 310 -9.00 19.23 11.23
N ASP A 311 -8.56 20.20 10.43
CA ASP A 311 -8.54 21.61 10.83
C ASP A 311 -9.95 22.18 11.00
N GLU A 312 -10.90 21.81 10.14
CA GLU A 312 -12.32 22.19 10.28
C GLU A 312 -12.88 21.73 11.63
N VAL A 313 -12.60 20.49 12.05
CA VAL A 313 -13.05 19.97 13.35
C VAL A 313 -12.37 20.68 14.51
N TRP A 314 -11.07 20.99 14.39
CA TRP A 314 -10.31 21.74 15.41
C TRP A 314 -10.81 23.16 15.61
N GLN A 315 -11.20 23.83 14.52
CA GLN A 315 -11.79 25.17 14.61
C GLN A 315 -13.20 25.13 15.21
N ALA A 316 -13.93 24.02 15.03
CA ALA A 316 -15.30 23.87 15.53
C ALA A 316 -15.36 23.54 17.03
N LYS A 317 -14.44 22.73 17.57
CA LYS A 317 -14.46 22.32 19.00
C LYS A 317 -13.08 22.02 19.57
N PRO A 318 -12.85 22.28 20.88
CA PRO A 318 -11.60 21.92 21.54
C PRO A 318 -11.47 20.39 21.67
N PHE A 319 -10.22 19.92 21.79
CA PHE A 319 -9.96 18.50 22.06
C PHE A 319 -10.55 18.06 23.41
N PRO A 320 -11.17 16.87 23.48
CA PRO A 320 -11.85 16.39 24.69
C PRO A 320 -10.89 16.21 25.87
N LYS A 321 -11.25 16.79 27.03
CA LYS A 321 -10.42 16.75 28.26
C LYS A 321 -10.38 15.36 28.92
N ASN A 322 -11.35 14.50 28.63
CA ASN A 322 -11.46 13.14 29.19
C ASN A 322 -10.62 12.12 28.42
N VAL A 323 -10.08 12.48 27.25
CA VAL A 323 -9.22 11.60 26.45
C VAL A 323 -7.76 11.94 26.72
N SER A 324 -7.00 10.98 27.22
CA SER A 324 -5.57 11.18 27.42
C SER A 324 -4.81 11.02 26.10
N VAL A 325 -3.72 11.79 25.94
CA VAL A 325 -2.96 11.85 24.68
C VAL A 325 -1.50 11.56 24.97
N THR A 326 -0.95 10.56 24.28
CA THR A 326 0.48 10.26 24.30
C THR A 326 1.03 10.30 22.88
N VAL A 327 2.16 10.98 22.67
CA VAL A 327 2.84 11.08 21.38
C VAL A 327 4.23 10.46 21.50
N ILE A 328 4.57 9.53 20.61
CA ILE A 328 5.87 8.90 20.52
C ILE A 328 6.46 9.25 19.15
N ASN A 329 7.52 10.05 19.15
CA ASN A 329 8.21 10.45 17.92
C ASN A 329 9.57 9.78 17.83
N SER A 330 9.88 9.23 16.65
CA SER A 330 11.21 8.72 16.32
C SER A 330 12.14 9.88 16.01
N ARG A 331 13.38 9.82 16.50
CA ARG A 331 14.40 10.84 16.21
C ARG A 331 14.72 10.93 14.72
N LYS A 332 14.71 9.78 14.03
CA LYS A 332 14.98 9.67 12.60
C LYS A 332 13.77 9.10 11.87
N PHE A 333 13.11 9.94 11.07
CA PHE A 333 12.07 9.51 10.15
C PHE A 333 12.74 9.16 8.81
N GLU A 334 13.05 7.87 8.61
CA GLU A 334 13.85 7.40 7.46
C GLU A 334 13.13 7.50 6.12
N LYS A 335 11.81 7.69 6.15
CA LYS A 335 10.98 7.85 4.95
C LYS A 335 11.17 9.18 4.23
N ILE A 336 11.90 10.14 4.83
CA ILE A 336 12.05 11.48 4.25
C ILE A 336 13.53 11.83 4.03
N PRO A 337 13.85 12.54 2.92
CA PRO A 337 15.17 13.12 2.70
C PRO A 337 15.67 13.94 3.90
N THR A 338 16.99 13.95 4.11
CA THR A 338 17.63 14.67 5.22
C THR A 338 17.28 16.16 5.25
N ILE A 339 17.11 16.78 4.07
CA ILE A 339 16.72 18.18 3.93
C ILE A 339 15.33 18.48 4.53
N LEU A 340 14.43 17.48 4.53
CA LEU A 340 13.07 17.59 5.06
C LEU A 340 12.94 17.22 6.53
N GLN A 341 13.98 16.66 7.16
CA GLN A 341 13.94 16.29 8.58
C GLN A 341 13.69 17.50 9.48
N LYS A 342 14.18 18.68 9.11
CA LYS A 342 13.94 19.91 9.87
C LYS A 342 12.47 20.32 9.82
N ALA A 343 11.85 20.28 8.64
CA ALA A 343 10.43 20.59 8.47
C ALA A 343 9.55 19.59 9.25
N TRP A 344 9.89 18.31 9.19
CA TRP A 344 9.26 17.28 10.01
C TRP A 344 9.35 17.59 11.51
N GLN A 345 10.56 17.84 12.04
CA GLN A 345 10.76 18.14 13.46
C GLN A 345 10.00 19.40 13.92
N GLN A 346 9.94 20.44 13.08
CA GLN A 346 9.17 21.66 13.37
C GLN A 346 7.67 21.36 13.47
N SER A 347 7.13 20.56 12.54
CA SER A 347 5.72 20.15 12.58
C SER A 347 5.37 19.39 13.88
N GLN A 348 6.28 18.53 14.35
CA GLN A 348 6.09 17.79 15.61
C GLN A 348 6.17 18.69 16.85
N LEU A 349 6.98 19.75 16.83
CA LEU A 349 7.02 20.76 17.89
C LEU A 349 5.70 21.55 17.95
N HIS A 350 5.10 21.85 16.80
CA HIS A 350 3.79 22.49 16.73
C HIS A 350 2.73 21.62 17.42
N LEU A 351 2.69 20.32 17.12
CA LEU A 351 1.76 19.40 17.77
C LEU A 351 1.88 19.43 19.30
N ARG A 352 3.11 19.43 19.83
CA ARG A 352 3.37 19.50 21.27
C ARG A 352 2.82 20.77 21.94
N GLN A 353 2.74 21.87 21.21
CA GLN A 353 2.25 23.13 21.74
C GLN A 353 0.72 23.23 21.70
N PHE A 354 0.07 22.59 20.71
CA PHE A 354 -1.34 22.88 20.40
C PHE A 354 -2.30 21.68 20.53
N LEU A 355 -1.81 20.44 20.64
CA LEU A 355 -2.68 19.25 20.63
C LEU A 355 -3.56 19.12 21.88
N HIS A 356 -2.94 19.01 23.06
CA HIS A 356 -3.65 18.89 24.32
C HIS A 356 -2.73 19.33 25.47
N PRO A 357 -3.17 20.17 26.42
CA PRO A 357 -2.29 20.71 27.47
C PRO A 357 -1.66 19.64 28.38
N THR A 358 -2.25 18.44 28.45
CA THR A 358 -1.73 17.31 29.23
C THR A 358 -1.10 16.21 28.37
N SER A 359 -0.84 16.45 27.08
CA SER A 359 -0.23 15.45 26.22
C SER A 359 1.16 15.06 26.71
N LYS A 360 1.41 13.76 26.82
CA LYS A 360 2.74 13.22 27.10
C LYS A 360 3.49 13.07 25.79
N HIS A 361 4.77 13.45 25.77
CA HIS A 361 5.61 13.33 24.58
C HIS A 361 6.86 12.52 24.92
N PHE A 362 7.08 11.46 24.16
CA PHE A 362 8.26 10.61 24.23
C PHE A 362 9.06 10.73 22.94
N LEU A 363 10.37 10.77 23.08
CA LEU A 363 11.31 10.70 21.96
C LEU A 363 11.92 9.30 21.97
N PHE A 364 11.74 8.57 20.88
CA PHE A 364 12.36 7.27 20.64
C PHE A 364 13.67 7.48 19.88
N ASP A 365 14.76 6.95 20.44
CA ASP A 365 16.11 7.19 19.92
C ASP A 365 16.47 6.36 18.68
N GLY A 366 15.58 5.45 18.24
CA GLY A 366 15.71 4.68 17.01
C GLY A 366 14.97 5.27 15.80
N SER A 367 14.97 4.50 14.72
CA SER A 367 14.29 4.84 13.46
C SER A 367 12.80 4.49 13.49
N PHE A 368 12.08 4.98 12.47
CA PHE A 368 10.67 4.65 12.27
C PHE A 368 10.43 3.13 12.19
N SER A 369 11.23 2.41 11.40
CA SER A 369 11.05 0.95 11.22
C SER A 369 11.43 0.17 12.48
N GLN A 370 12.48 0.60 13.19
CA GLN A 370 12.89 -0.02 14.45
C GLN A 370 11.78 0.01 15.51
N LEU A 371 10.94 1.05 15.51
CA LEU A 371 9.84 1.18 16.46
C LEU A 371 8.84 0.00 16.41
N TYR A 372 8.72 -0.67 15.26
CA TYR A 372 7.81 -1.81 15.07
C TYR A 372 8.48 -3.16 15.33
N VAL A 373 9.79 -3.26 15.12
CA VAL A 373 10.58 -4.47 15.38
C VAL A 373 10.95 -4.59 16.86
N GLU A 374 11.21 -3.46 17.52
CA GLU A 374 11.51 -3.34 18.96
C GLU A 374 10.35 -2.63 19.66
N PRO A 375 9.18 -3.27 19.83
CA PRO A 375 7.95 -2.61 20.20
C PRO A 375 7.87 -2.21 21.69
N ALA A 376 8.95 -2.35 22.46
CA ALA A 376 8.98 -2.13 23.91
C ALA A 376 8.45 -0.73 24.29
N THR A 377 8.84 0.30 23.54
CA THR A 377 8.37 1.67 23.79
C THR A 377 6.86 1.81 23.61
N ILE A 378 6.29 1.19 22.58
CA ILE A 378 4.84 1.24 22.32
C ILE A 378 4.11 0.39 23.36
N THR A 379 4.54 -0.86 23.53
CA THR A 379 3.87 -1.87 24.35
C THR A 379 3.85 -1.46 25.82
N ASN A 380 4.97 -1.02 26.39
CA ASN A 380 5.05 -0.54 27.76
C ASN A 380 4.14 0.68 27.99
N THR A 381 4.12 1.62 27.02
CA THR A 381 3.26 2.81 27.11
C THR A 381 1.78 2.42 27.14
N VAL A 382 1.35 1.55 26.23
CA VAL A 382 -0.05 1.10 26.14
C VAL A 382 -0.43 0.26 27.36
N GLN A 383 0.45 -0.63 27.83
CA GLN A 383 0.23 -1.44 29.02
C GLN A 383 0.02 -0.57 30.27
N GLN A 384 0.81 0.50 30.44
CA GLN A 384 0.62 1.46 31.52
C GLN A 384 -0.74 2.15 31.46
N LEU A 385 -1.24 2.49 30.26
CA LEU A 385 -2.56 3.10 30.08
C LEU A 385 -3.68 2.10 30.43
N VAL A 386 -3.58 0.86 29.95
CA VAL A 386 -4.52 -0.23 30.31
C VAL A 386 -4.57 -0.41 31.83
N TYR A 387 -3.41 -0.51 32.48
CA TYR A 387 -3.30 -0.69 33.92
C TYR A 387 -3.94 0.48 34.69
N LYS A 388 -3.59 1.71 34.32
CA LYS A 388 -4.13 2.91 34.95
C LYS A 388 -5.65 2.97 34.82
N TRP A 389 -6.19 2.65 33.64
CA TRP A 389 -7.63 2.64 33.41
C TRP A 389 -8.34 1.57 34.25
N ARG A 390 -7.77 0.36 34.36
CA ARG A 390 -8.38 -0.72 35.15
C ARG A 390 -8.45 -0.38 36.64
N ILE A 391 -7.39 0.20 37.18
CA ILE A 391 -7.37 0.67 38.58
C ILE A 391 -8.45 1.72 38.81
N SER A 392 -8.60 2.69 37.91
CA SER A 392 -9.57 3.76 38.12
C SER A 392 -11.04 3.31 38.00
N HIS A 393 -11.29 2.07 37.55
CA HIS A 393 -12.63 1.50 37.34
C HIS A 393 -12.85 0.18 38.10
N ASP A 394 -11.99 -0.13 39.09
CA ASP A 394 -12.07 -1.34 39.93
C ASP A 394 -12.16 -2.66 39.13
N VAL A 395 -11.58 -2.69 37.93
CA VAL A 395 -11.48 -3.92 37.12
C VAL A 395 -10.26 -4.70 37.60
N LEU A 396 -10.48 -5.79 38.34
CA LEU A 396 -9.41 -6.61 38.93
C LEU A 396 -8.38 -7.05 37.86
N PRO A 397 -7.08 -7.02 38.18
CA PRO A 397 -6.07 -7.55 37.29
C PRO A 397 -6.30 -9.07 37.11
N THR A 398 -6.33 -9.56 35.87
CA THR A 398 -6.27 -10.99 35.56
C THR A 398 -5.07 -11.69 36.24
N VAL A 399 -5.10 -13.00 36.43
CA VAL A 399 -4.03 -13.76 37.12
C VAL A 399 -2.62 -13.51 36.52
N HIS A 400 -2.53 -13.22 35.21
CA HIS A 400 -1.28 -12.85 34.54
C HIS A 400 -0.68 -11.52 35.02
N THR A 401 -1.52 -10.55 35.38
CA THR A 401 -1.08 -9.22 35.85
C THR A 401 -0.47 -9.23 37.25
N PHE A 402 -0.73 -10.25 38.09
CA PHE A 402 -0.12 -10.34 39.42
C PHE A 402 1.37 -10.69 39.38
N ARG A 403 1.79 -11.53 38.42
CA ARG A 403 3.18 -11.98 38.30
C ARG A 403 4.11 -10.90 37.72
N GLU A 404 3.54 -9.89 37.08
CA GLU A 404 4.28 -8.75 36.49
C GLU A 404 4.32 -7.51 37.40
N GLN A 405 3.57 -7.50 38.51
CA GLN A 405 3.73 -6.47 39.55
C GLN A 405 5.15 -6.45 40.12
N GLU A 406 5.84 -7.60 40.13
CA GLU A 406 7.23 -7.69 40.59
C GLU A 406 8.24 -7.13 39.58
N THR A 407 7.93 -7.12 38.27
CA THR A 407 8.86 -6.70 37.22
C THR A 407 8.70 -5.25 36.76
N LEU A 408 7.54 -4.62 37.02
CA LEU A 408 7.30 -3.19 36.72
C LEU A 408 7.62 -2.25 37.90
N MET A 409 7.92 -2.79 39.09
CA MET A 409 8.36 -2.03 40.27
C MET A 409 9.88 -1.99 40.44
N GLU A 410 10.64 -2.69 39.60
CA GLU A 410 12.09 -2.54 39.42
C GLU A 410 12.37 -1.66 38.20
#